data_AF-A0AAD4KMW9-F1
#
_entry.id   AF-A0AAD4KMW9-F1
#
_cell.length_a   1.000
_cell.length_b   1.000
_cell.length_c   1.000
_cell.angle_alpha   90.00
_cell.angle_beta   90.00
_cell.angle_gamma   90.00
#
_symmetry.space_group_name_H-M   'P 1'
#
loop_
_entity.id
_entity.type
_entity.pdbx_description
1 polymer ?
#
loop_
_entity_poly.entity_id
_entity_poly.type
_entity_poly.pdbx_seq_one_letter_code
_entity_poly.pdbx_strand_id
1 'polypeptide(L)' 'QGKLMEAEKMYERALVGCEKALVPHHISTLDTVNNLRNLYANQGKLKEAENMYKQ' A
#
# COMPACT_ATOMS: atom_id res chain seq x y z
N GLN A 1 12.39 -5.70 -11.96
CA GLN A 1 10.99 -6.13 -11.75
C GLN A 1 10.83 -7.01 -10.51
N GLY A 2 11.66 -8.04 -10.26
CA GLY A 2 11.54 -8.92 -9.08
C GLY A 2 11.47 -8.21 -7.72
N LYS A 3 12.37 -7.23 -7.47
CA LYS A 3 12.40 -6.44 -6.21
C LYS A 3 11.11 -5.63 -5.97
N LEU A 4 10.44 -5.19 -7.03
CA LEU A 4 9.20 -4.41 -6.91
C LEU A 4 8.02 -5.31 -6.52
N MET A 5 7.97 -6.54 -7.03
CA MET A 5 6.93 -7.51 -6.64
C MET A 5 7.11 -8.00 -5.20
N GLU A 6 8.34 -8.12 -4.72
CA GLU A 6 8.62 -8.46 -3.32
C GLU A 6 8.22 -7.32 -2.38
N ALA A 7 8.55 -6.08 -2.74
CA ALA A 7 8.12 -4.89 -2.00
C ALA A 7 6.58 -4.78 -1.93
N GLU A 8 5.87 -5.11 -3.01
CA GLU A 8 4.40 -5.07 -3.08
C GLU A 8 3.79 -6.01 -2.04
N LYS A 9 4.21 -7.28 -2.03
CA LYS A 9 3.75 -8.27 -1.05
C LYS A 9 4.05 -7.86 0.39
N MET A 10 5.21 -7.23 0.63
CA MET A 10 5.57 -6.74 1.96
C MET A 10 4.63 -5.61 2.41
N TYR A 11 4.37 -4.64 1.55
CA TYR A 11 3.47 -3.52 1.87
C TYR A 11 2.01 -3.94 2.01
N GLU A 12 1.53 -4.88 1.19
CA GLU A 12 0.19 -5.47 1.35
C GLU A 12 0.03 -6.16 2.71
N ARG A 13 1.04 -6.96 3.13
CA ARG A 13 1.03 -7.61 4.44
C ARG A 13 1.08 -6.60 5.59
N ALA A 14 1.87 -5.54 5.44
CA ALA A 14 1.95 -4.46 6.43
C ALA A 14 0.59 -3.74 6.56
N LEU A 15 -0.08 -3.46 5.42
CA LEU A 15 -1.37 -2.78 5.40
C LEU A 15 -2.43 -3.56 6.18
N VAL A 16 -2.56 -4.87 5.90
CA VAL A 16 -3.50 -5.75 6.63
C VAL A 16 -3.21 -5.78 8.14
N GLY A 17 -1.93 -5.74 8.52
CA GLY A 17 -1.52 -5.67 9.93
C GLY A 17 -1.92 -4.34 10.57
N CYS A 18 -1.66 -3.23 9.89
CA CYS A 18 -2.02 -1.89 10.34
C CYS A 18 -3.54 -1.71 10.46
N GLU A 19 -4.33 -2.13 9.47
CA GLU A 19 -5.80 -2.04 9.51
C GLU A 19 -6.43 -2.87 10.64
N LYS A 20 -5.82 -4.01 10.99
CA LYS A 20 -6.29 -4.84 12.11
C LYS A 20 -5.90 -4.29 13.47
N ALA A 21 -4.72 -3.68 13.58
CA ALA A 21 -4.16 -3.22 14.84
C ALA A 21 -4.50 -1.76 15.17
N LEU A 22 -4.76 -0.94 14.15
CA LEU A 22 -4.87 0.51 14.24
C LEU A 22 -6.17 0.98 13.59
N VAL A 23 -6.69 2.12 14.05
CA VAL A 23 -7.83 2.76 13.38
C VAL A 23 -7.42 3.21 11.96
N PRO A 24 -8.34 3.23 10.99
CA PRO A 24 -8.04 3.53 9.57
C PRO A 24 -7.29 4.85 9.32
N HIS A 25 -7.41 5.83 10.21
CA HIS A 25 -6.75 7.14 10.11
C HIS A 25 -5.47 7.27 10.94
N HIS A 26 -4.95 6.17 11.47
CA HIS A 26 -3.65 6.19 12.12
C HIS A 26 -2.54 6.49 11.11
N ILE A 27 -1.57 7.32 11.48
CA ILE A 27 -0.48 7.79 10.61
C ILE A 27 0.25 6.62 9.94
N SER A 28 0.53 5.54 10.68
CA SER A 28 1.19 4.35 10.14
C SER A 28 0.39 3.63 9.04
N THR A 29 -0.94 3.64 9.13
CA THR A 29 -1.81 3.08 8.07
C THR A 29 -1.73 3.96 6.83
N LEU A 30 -1.79 5.28 6.99
CA LEU A 30 -1.67 6.25 5.88
C LEU A 30 -0.30 6.18 5.18
N ASP A 31 0.78 6.02 5.93
CA ASP A 31 2.14 5.87 5.38
C ASP A 31 2.25 4.59 4.55
N THR A 32 1.67 3.50 5.03
CA THR A 32 1.67 2.21 4.33
C THR A 32 0.87 2.29 3.02
N VAL A 33 -0.31 2.91 3.05
CA VAL A 33 -1.12 3.18 1.85
C VAL A 33 -0.36 4.04 0.84
N ASN A 34 0.30 5.11 1.29
CA ASN A 34 1.04 6.00 0.41
C ASN A 34 2.25 5.31 -0.26
N ASN A 35 2.95 4.45 0.48
CA ASN A 35 4.07 3.67 -0.05
C ASN A 35 3.62 2.63 -1.08
N LEU A 36 2.51 1.93 -0.82
CA LEU A 36 1.96 0.94 -1.74
C LEU A 36 1.44 1.61 -3.03
N ARG A 37 0.79 2.77 -2.92
CA ARG A 37 0.39 3.59 -4.07
C ARG A 37 1.58 3.99 -4.95
N ASN A 38 2.66 4.50 -4.35
CA ASN A 38 3.85 4.91 -5.11
C ASN A 38 4.48 3.71 -5.83
N LEU A 39 4.46 2.54 -5.19
CA LEU A 39 4.93 1.32 -5.80
C LEU A 39 4.08 0.93 -7.01
N TYR A 40 2.75 0.98 -6.90
CA TYR A 40 1.85 0.73 -8.01
C TYR A 40 2.07 1.69 -9.18
N ALA A 41 2.23 2.99 -8.91
CA ALA A 41 2.56 3.97 -9.94
C ALA A 41 3.88 3.64 -10.65
N ASN A 42 4.92 3.28 -9.89
CA ASN A 42 6.23 2.89 -10.44
C ASN A 42 6.18 1.58 -11.25
N GLN A 43 5.17 0.74 -11.04
CA GLN A 43 4.93 -0.47 -11.82
C GLN A 43 3.99 -0.25 -13.02
N GLY A 44 3.44 0.96 -13.20
CA GLY A 44 2.43 1.27 -14.23
C GLY A 44 1.01 0.80 -13.89
N LYS A 45 0.77 0.34 -12.65
CA LYS A 45 -0.51 -0.12 -12.12
C LYS A 45 -1.34 1.06 -11.59
N LEU A 46 -1.72 1.98 -12.49
CA LEU A 46 -2.37 3.24 -12.11
C LEU A 46 -3.76 3.04 -11.49
N LYS A 47 -4.52 2.02 -11.92
CA LYS A 47 -5.86 1.75 -11.38
C LYS A 47 -5.79 1.30 -9.92
N GLU A 48 -4.82 0.46 -9.60
CA GLU A 48 -4.53 -0.03 -8.26
C GLU A 48 -4.06 1.12 -7.35
N ALA A 49 -3.22 2.00 -7.88
CA ALA A 49 -2.80 3.23 -7.17
C ALA A 49 -3.98 4.17 -6.86
N GLU A 50 -4.90 4.39 -7.81
CA GLU A 50 -6.07 5.25 -7.60
C GLU A 50 -7.09 4.67 -6.61
N ASN A 51 -7.23 3.35 -6.57
CA ASN A 51 -8.17 2.68 -5.67
C ASN A 51 -7.72 2.70 -4.20
N MET A 52 -6.44 2.94 -3.93
CA MET A 52 -5.88 3.00 -2.58
C MET A 52 -6.49 4.07 -1.66
N TYR A 53 -7.09 5.14 -2.22
CA TYR A 53 -7.77 6.19 -1.44
C TYR A 53 -9.30 6.06 -1.42
N LYS A 54 -9.84 5.02 -2.07
CA LYS A 54 -11.30 4.80 -2.17
C LYS A 54 -11.81 3.78 -1.14
N GLN A 55 -10.92 3.21 -0.34
CA GLN A 55 -11.25 2.41 0.84
C GLN A 55 -11.37 3.31 2.07
#